data_AF-A0A2G5SU64-F1
#
_entry.id   AF-A0A2G5SU64-F1
#
_cell.length_a   1.000
_cell.length_b   1.000
_cell.length_c   1.000
_cell.angle_alpha   90.00
_cell.angle_beta   90.00
_cell.angle_gamma   90.00
#
_symmetry.space_group_name_H-M   'P 1'
#
loop_
_entity.id
_entity.type
_entity.pdbx_description
1 polymer ?
#
loop_
_entity_poly.entity_id
_entity_poly.type
_entity_poly.pdbx_seq_one_letter_code
_entity_poly.pdbx_strand_id
1 'polypeptide(L)'
;MLDSEEFMEKSINEIARAIRIHVENSGIQHVVIDNLQFLINQGMMADEKSSGLDRFHLQDRFVGYMRQLATQNQIHITMVVHPRKTDGDTEIDVQHFGGSARVTQEADNVLAIQRKRDDRDRSKFRKFLYILKNRYYGRRVESDQLEMVFNPSTYSHTVVEFPK
;
A
#
# COMPACT_ATOMS: atom_id res chain seq x y z
N MET A 1 13.01 13.38 5.64
CA MET A 1 13.01 11.90 5.52
C MET A 1 13.44 11.39 6.88
N LEU A 2 12.66 10.52 7.53
CA LEU A 2 13.11 9.90 8.78
C LEU A 2 14.23 8.92 8.44
N ASP A 3 15.30 8.94 9.23
CA ASP A 3 16.50 8.15 8.94
C ASP A 3 16.20 6.66 9.14
N SER A 4 16.60 5.81 8.21
CA SER A 4 16.28 4.37 8.28
C SER A 4 16.87 3.69 9.52
N GLU A 5 17.99 4.23 10.03
CA GLU A 5 18.63 3.77 11.26
C GLU A 5 17.76 4.04 12.50
N GLU A 6 16.91 5.07 12.48
CA GLU A 6 16.06 5.44 13.61
C GLU A 6 14.96 4.41 13.89
N PHE A 7 14.71 3.49 12.95
CA PHE A 7 13.68 2.45 13.06
C PHE A 7 14.24 1.04 13.19
N MET A 8 15.55 0.86 12.97
CA MET A 8 16.21 -0.41 13.24
C MET A 8 16.06 -0.67 14.75
N GLU A 9 15.53 -1.84 15.12
CA GLU A 9 15.30 -2.27 16.52
C GLU A 9 14.08 -1.69 17.26
N LYS A 10 13.30 -0.77 16.65
CA LYS A 10 12.07 -0.27 17.29
C LYS A 10 10.90 -1.22 17.08
N SER A 11 10.12 -1.45 18.14
CA SER A 11 8.83 -2.13 18.03
C SER A 11 7.84 -1.31 17.19
N ILE A 12 6.85 -1.99 16.60
CA ILE A 12 5.80 -1.35 15.79
C ILE A 12 5.06 -0.24 16.56
N ASN A 13 4.91 -0.38 17.87
CA ASN A 13 4.27 0.63 18.72
C ASN A 13 5.13 1.90 18.83
N GLU A 14 6.45 1.74 18.90
CA GLU A 14 7.38 2.86 18.95
C GLU A 14 7.45 3.57 17.61
N ILE A 15 7.47 2.82 16.50
CA ILE A 15 7.36 3.36 15.14
C ILE A 15 6.09 4.20 15.00
N ALA A 16 4.93 3.62 15.35
CA ALA A 16 3.65 4.33 15.26
C ALA A 16 3.60 5.58 16.14
N ARG A 17 4.19 5.52 17.34
CA ARG A 17 4.31 6.68 18.25
C ARG A 17 5.19 7.76 17.64
N ALA A 18 6.34 7.40 17.07
CA ALA A 18 7.24 8.36 16.44
C ALA A 18 6.55 9.09 15.27
N ILE A 19 5.89 8.35 14.38
CA ILE A 19 5.12 8.94 13.26
C ILE A 19 4.08 9.93 13.80
N ARG A 20 3.32 9.55 14.84
CA ARG A 20 2.33 10.43 15.47
C ARG A 20 2.94 11.72 16.01
N ILE A 21 4.03 11.62 16.76
CA ILE A 21 4.74 12.79 17.32
C ILE A 21 5.19 13.73 16.21
N HIS A 22 5.71 13.21 15.10
CA HIS A 22 6.11 14.05 13.96
C HIS A 22 4.92 14.72 13.27
N VAL A 23 3.81 14.00 13.09
CA VAL A 23 2.57 14.56 12.54
C VAL A 23 2.07 15.72 13.41
N GLU A 24 1.98 15.51 14.72
CA GLU A 24 1.46 16.50 15.67
C GLU A 24 2.38 17.71 15.80
N ASN A 25 3.69 17.50 15.89
CA ASN A 25 4.65 18.59 16.13
C ASN A 25 5.02 19.38 14.87
N SER A 26 4.98 18.74 13.70
CA SER A 26 5.45 19.34 12.44
C SER A 26 4.32 19.71 11.49
N GLY A 27 3.05 19.45 11.87
CA GLY A 27 1.88 19.76 11.05
C GLY A 27 1.79 18.98 9.74
N ILE A 28 2.42 17.79 9.67
CA ILE A 28 2.45 16.96 8.45
C ILE A 28 1.02 16.57 8.06
N GLN A 29 0.64 16.86 6.82
CA GLN A 29 -0.70 16.56 6.28
C GLN A 29 -0.77 15.25 5.49
N HIS A 30 0.37 14.72 5.05
CA HIS A 30 0.45 13.49 4.26
C HIS A 30 1.63 12.63 4.70
N VAL A 31 1.33 11.40 5.11
CA VAL A 31 2.32 10.39 5.47
C VAL A 31 2.32 9.29 4.40
N VAL A 32 3.51 8.93 3.92
CA VAL A 32 3.71 7.83 2.97
C VAL A 32 4.55 6.74 3.63
N ILE A 33 4.06 5.50 3.60
CA ILE A 33 4.70 4.33 4.21
C ILE A 33 5.01 3.33 3.10
N ASP A 34 6.31 3.18 2.76
CA ASP A 34 6.80 2.29 1.71
C ASP A 34 7.93 1.37 2.25
N ASN A 35 7.72 0.07 2.47
CA ASN A 35 6.46 -0.67 2.38
C ASN A 35 6.08 -1.30 3.74
N LEU A 36 4.78 -1.54 3.90
CA LEU A 36 4.22 -2.11 5.13
C LEU A 36 4.89 -3.43 5.52
N GLN A 37 5.11 -4.35 4.56
CA GLN A 37 5.71 -5.64 4.85
C GLN A 37 7.13 -5.56 5.42
N PHE A 38 7.92 -4.62 4.93
CA PHE A 38 9.28 -4.37 5.39
C PHE A 38 9.28 -3.76 6.78
N LEU A 39 8.41 -2.77 7.02
CA LEU A 39 8.26 -2.13 8.33
C LEU A 39 7.87 -3.14 9.41
N ILE A 40 6.92 -4.03 9.12
CA ILE A 40 6.50 -5.07 10.05
C ILE A 40 7.64 -6.07 10.31
N ASN A 41 8.40 -6.45 9.27
CA ASN A 41 9.53 -7.36 9.44
C ASN A 41 10.64 -6.76 10.32
N GLN A 42 10.95 -5.47 10.16
CA GLN A 42 11.93 -4.79 11.01
C GLN A 42 11.48 -4.76 12.47
N GLY A 43 10.21 -4.44 12.73
CA GLY A 43 9.67 -4.44 14.08
C GLY A 43 9.58 -5.83 14.73
N MET A 44 9.65 -6.91 13.93
CA MET A 44 9.71 -8.30 14.40
C MET A 44 11.15 -8.77 14.67
N MET A 45 12.17 -8.20 14.01
CA MET A 45 13.57 -8.57 14.27
C MET A 45 14.05 -8.18 15.67
N ALA A 46 13.34 -7.27 16.35
CA ALA A 46 13.53 -6.99 17.77
C ALA A 46 12.99 -8.10 18.70
N ASP A 47 12.12 -9.00 18.19
CA ASP A 47 11.46 -10.08 18.94
C ASP A 47 11.75 -11.45 18.26
N GLU A 48 12.81 -12.14 18.70
CA GLU A 48 13.36 -13.38 18.13
C GLU A 48 12.39 -14.59 18.06
N LYS A 49 11.15 -14.47 18.57
CA LYS A 49 10.18 -15.59 18.69
C LYS A 49 8.94 -15.47 17.81
N SER A 50 8.89 -14.51 16.90
CA SER A 50 7.65 -14.13 16.23
C SER A 50 7.34 -14.98 14.97
N SER A 51 6.15 -15.59 14.96
CA SER A 51 5.67 -16.52 13.92
C SER A 51 5.04 -15.79 12.72
N GLY A 52 4.74 -16.52 11.65
CA GLY A 52 4.00 -15.98 10.50
C GLY A 52 2.58 -15.48 10.84
N LEU A 53 1.94 -16.02 11.88
CA LEU A 53 0.65 -15.55 12.38
C LEU A 53 0.80 -14.19 13.07
N ASP A 54 1.87 -14.03 13.86
CA ASP A 54 2.17 -12.78 14.57
C ASP A 54 2.40 -11.64 13.58
N ARG A 55 3.00 -11.93 12.41
CA ARG A 55 3.20 -10.94 11.34
C ARG A 55 1.89 -10.31 10.86
N PHE A 56 0.85 -11.11 10.62
CA PHE A 56 -0.44 -10.60 10.15
C PHE A 56 -1.15 -9.78 11.24
N HIS A 57 -1.10 -10.24 12.49
CA HIS A 57 -1.65 -9.48 13.62
C HIS A 57 -0.94 -8.14 13.82
N LEU A 58 0.39 -8.13 13.68
CA LEU A 58 1.19 -6.90 13.77
C LEU A 58 0.89 -5.94 12.62
N GLN A 59 0.73 -6.44 11.40
CA GLN A 59 0.29 -5.66 10.25
C GLN A 59 -1.07 -5.02 10.49
N ASP A 60 -2.05 -5.80 10.92
CA ASP A 60 -3.41 -5.36 11.23
C ASP A 60 -3.42 -4.32 12.35
N ARG A 61 -2.59 -4.51 13.39
CA ARG A 61 -2.45 -3.55 14.50
C ARG A 61 -1.85 -2.24 14.03
N PHE A 62 -0.80 -2.27 13.23
CA PHE A 62 -0.16 -1.07 12.69
C PHE A 62 -1.11 -0.27 11.80
N VAL A 63 -1.86 -0.96 10.93
CA VAL A 63 -2.91 -0.34 10.10
C VAL A 63 -3.98 0.31 10.97
N GLY A 64 -4.37 -0.34 12.07
CA GLY A 64 -5.28 0.24 13.06
C GLY A 64 -4.76 1.56 13.64
N TYR A 65 -3.48 1.62 14.02
CA TYR A 65 -2.86 2.87 14.50
C TYR A 65 -2.87 3.96 13.43
N MET A 66 -2.52 3.63 12.18
CA MET A 66 -2.54 4.59 11.09
C MET A 66 -3.96 5.08 10.78
N ARG A 67 -4.97 4.19 10.81
CA ARG A 67 -6.38 4.57 10.64
C ARG A 67 -6.83 5.56 11.71
N GLN A 68 -6.47 5.29 12.96
CA GLN A 68 -6.76 6.18 14.08
C GLN A 68 -6.09 7.54 13.89
N LEU A 69 -4.80 7.56 13.55
CA LEU A 69 -4.03 8.78 13.31
C LEU A 69 -4.63 9.62 12.18
N ALA A 70 -4.95 9.01 11.04
CA ALA A 70 -5.58 9.70 9.91
C ALA A 70 -6.90 10.37 10.32
N THR A 71 -7.72 9.67 11.11
CA THR A 71 -9.04 10.16 11.54
C THR A 71 -8.93 11.27 12.58
N GLN A 72 -8.05 11.10 13.58
CA GLN A 72 -7.92 12.04 14.69
C GLN A 72 -7.22 13.33 14.28
N ASN A 73 -6.25 13.26 13.37
CA ASN A 73 -5.45 14.40 12.94
C ASN A 73 -5.86 14.94 11.57
N GLN A 74 -6.89 14.35 10.93
CA GLN A 74 -7.41 14.74 9.62
C GLN A 74 -6.33 14.77 8.52
N ILE A 75 -5.43 13.78 8.54
CA ILE A 75 -4.32 13.68 7.58
C ILE A 75 -4.54 12.56 6.56
N HIS A 76 -3.86 12.66 5.42
CA HIS A 76 -3.81 11.58 4.43
C HIS A 76 -2.70 10.59 4.78
N ILE A 77 -3.00 9.29 4.70
CA ILE A 77 -1.99 8.24 4.82
C ILE A 77 -2.02 7.37 3.56
N THR A 78 -0.89 7.30 2.86
CA THR A 78 -0.68 6.36 1.76
C THR A 78 0.23 5.25 2.22
N MET A 79 -0.19 4.00 1.99
CA MET A 79 0.54 2.82 2.41
C MET A 79 0.76 1.89 1.23
N VAL A 80 2.01 1.56 0.94
CA VAL A 80 2.38 0.61 -0.11
C VAL A 80 2.37 -0.79 0.48
N VAL A 81 1.59 -1.66 -0.14
CA VAL A 81 1.40 -3.05 0.30
C VAL A 81 1.57 -3.97 -0.90
N HIS A 82 2.46 -4.95 -0.76
CA HIS A 82 2.63 -5.97 -1.80
C HIS A 82 1.50 -7.02 -1.71
N PRO A 83 0.87 -7.41 -2.83
CA PRO A 83 -0.09 -8.52 -2.84
C PRO A 83 0.62 -9.85 -2.53
N ARG A 84 -0.13 -10.88 -2.13
CA ARG A 84 0.42 -12.23 -2.05
C ARG A 84 0.79 -12.69 -3.46
N LYS A 85 1.79 -13.58 -3.57
CA LYS A 85 2.14 -14.21 -4.85
C LYS A 85 0.91 -14.96 -5.37
N THR A 86 0.40 -14.52 -6.51
CA THR A 86 -0.62 -15.23 -7.29
C THR A 86 0.03 -15.88 -8.50
N ASP A 87 -0.68 -16.79 -9.15
CA ASP A 87 -0.28 -17.27 -10.47
C ASP A 87 -0.21 -16.09 -11.46
N GLY A 88 0.76 -16.16 -12.39
CA GLY A 88 1.25 -15.00 -13.15
C GLY A 88 0.23 -14.31 -14.07
N ASP A 89 -0.90 -14.96 -14.37
CA ASP A 89 -1.96 -14.43 -15.25
C ASP A 89 -3.22 -13.97 -14.49
N THR A 90 -3.24 -14.05 -13.16
CA THR A 90 -4.42 -13.65 -12.38
C THR A 90 -4.53 -12.13 -12.25
N GLU A 91 -5.69 -11.56 -12.60
CA GLU A 91 -5.97 -10.14 -12.37
C GLU A 91 -5.98 -9.79 -10.87
N ILE A 92 -5.32 -8.68 -10.48
CA ILE A 92 -5.23 -8.30 -9.07
C ILE A 92 -6.58 -7.71 -8.62
N ASP A 93 -7.35 -8.52 -7.92
CA ASP A 93 -8.51 -8.12 -7.12
C ASP A 93 -8.19 -7.95 -5.61
N VAL A 94 -9.09 -7.29 -4.86
CA VAL A 94 -9.03 -7.02 -3.40
C VAL A 94 -8.77 -8.29 -2.57
N GLN A 95 -9.23 -9.45 -3.03
CA GLN A 95 -9.03 -10.73 -2.36
C GLN A 95 -7.55 -11.22 -2.38
N HIS A 96 -6.73 -10.75 -3.33
CA HIS A 96 -5.31 -11.14 -3.42
C HIS A 96 -4.43 -10.49 -2.33
N PHE A 97 -5.01 -9.60 -1.52
CA PHE A 97 -4.41 -9.06 -0.31
C PHE A 97 -4.72 -9.92 0.95
N GLY A 98 -5.33 -11.10 0.78
CA GLY A 98 -5.92 -11.98 1.81
C GLY A 98 -5.03 -12.54 2.92
N GLY A 99 -3.86 -11.96 3.18
CA GLY A 99 -3.13 -12.13 4.43
C GLY A 99 -3.39 -11.05 5.47
N SER A 100 -3.82 -9.87 5.02
CA SER A 100 -4.24 -8.77 5.88
C SER A 100 -5.53 -8.22 5.32
N ALA A 101 -6.59 -9.02 5.45
CA ALA A 101 -7.94 -8.62 5.06
C ALA A 101 -8.35 -7.29 5.72
N ARG A 102 -7.77 -6.98 6.88
CA ARG A 102 -7.99 -5.72 7.58
C ARG A 102 -7.43 -4.50 6.85
N VAL A 103 -6.28 -4.60 6.16
CA VAL A 103 -5.73 -3.47 5.38
C VAL A 103 -6.75 -2.95 4.38
N THR A 104 -7.30 -3.83 3.55
CA THR A 104 -8.25 -3.44 2.51
C THR A 104 -9.61 -3.07 3.08
N GLN A 105 -10.01 -3.62 4.24
CA GLN A 105 -11.22 -3.23 4.96
C GLN A 105 -11.12 -1.82 5.55
N GLU A 106 -10.03 -1.48 6.25
CA GLU A 106 -9.84 -0.19 6.91
C GLU A 106 -9.60 0.94 5.90
N ALA A 107 -8.87 0.67 4.83
CA ALA A 107 -8.55 1.66 3.80
C ALA A 107 -9.80 2.27 3.16
N ASP A 108 -9.82 3.60 2.99
CA ASP A 108 -10.91 4.25 2.26
C ASP A 108 -10.80 3.99 0.75
N ASN A 109 -9.57 3.96 0.22
CA ASN A 109 -9.28 3.70 -1.19
C ASN A 109 -8.28 2.57 -1.32
N VAL A 110 -8.46 1.71 -2.33
CA VAL A 110 -7.49 0.68 -2.70
C VAL A 110 -7.21 0.82 -4.18
N LEU A 111 -5.96 1.14 -4.49
CA LEU A 111 -5.44 1.27 -5.85
C LEU A 111 -4.47 0.13 -6.12
N ALA A 112 -4.56 -0.49 -7.29
CA ALA A 112 -3.64 -1.54 -7.71
C ALA A 112 -3.00 -1.18 -9.05
N ILE A 113 -1.69 -1.42 -9.16
CA ILE A 113 -0.96 -1.32 -10.42
C ILE A 113 -0.70 -2.74 -10.90
N GLN A 114 -1.27 -3.10 -12.05
CA GLN A 114 -1.04 -4.40 -12.65
C GLN A 114 -0.27 -4.28 -13.96
N ARG A 115 0.66 -5.21 -14.15
CA ARG A 115 1.37 -5.40 -15.41
C ARG A 115 0.68 -6.51 -16.19
N LYS A 116 0.27 -6.23 -17.43
CA LYS A 116 -0.31 -7.20 -18.36
C LYS A 116 0.57 -7.33 -19.60
N ARG A 117 0.57 -8.50 -20.23
CA ARG A 117 1.19 -8.63 -21.56
C ARG A 117 0.36 -7.87 -22.58
N ASP A 118 1.03 -7.28 -23.57
CA ASP A 118 0.34 -6.66 -24.69
C ASP A 118 -0.27 -7.75 -25.59
N ASP A 119 -1.53 -7.57 -25.99
CA ASP A 119 -2.25 -8.54 -26.82
C ASP A 119 -1.72 -8.63 -28.26
N ARG A 120 -1.20 -7.52 -28.79
CA ARG A 120 -0.61 -7.41 -30.13
C ARG A 120 0.85 -7.86 -30.13
N ASP A 121 1.57 -7.62 -29.04
CA ASP A 121 2.98 -7.99 -28.90
C ASP A 121 3.26 -8.58 -27.51
N ARG A 122 3.16 -9.90 -27.38
CA ARG A 122 3.34 -10.63 -26.11
C ARG A 122 4.75 -10.49 -25.51
N SER A 123 5.73 -9.95 -26.23
CA SER A 123 7.07 -9.63 -25.69
C SER A 123 7.06 -8.35 -24.85
N LYS A 124 6.07 -7.48 -25.08
CA LYS A 124 5.87 -6.23 -24.38
C LYS A 124 4.90 -6.40 -23.22
N PHE A 125 5.03 -5.48 -22.27
CA PHE A 125 4.14 -5.38 -21.14
C PHE A 125 3.64 -3.96 -20.98
N ARG A 126 2.38 -3.85 -20.61
CA ARG A 126 1.68 -2.60 -20.32
C ARG A 126 1.33 -2.56 -18.85
N LYS A 127 1.24 -1.36 -18.27
CA LYS A 127 0.89 -1.14 -16.87
C LYS A 127 -0.47 -0.48 -16.81
N PHE A 128 -1.29 -0.90 -15.87
CA PHE A 128 -2.65 -0.40 -15.70
C PHE A 128 -2.90 -0.11 -14.22
N LEU A 129 -3.58 1.01 -13.96
CA LEU A 129 -4.07 1.41 -12.65
C LEU A 129 -5.53 0.98 -12.51
N TYR A 130 -5.83 0.26 -11.44
CA TYR A 130 -7.17 -0.19 -11.07
C TYR A 130 -7.60 0.48 -9.78
N ILE A 131 -8.85 0.95 -9.74
CA ILE A 131 -9.49 1.44 -8.51
C ILE A 131 -10.34 0.30 -7.96
N LEU A 132 -9.73 -0.50 -7.09
CA LEU A 132 -10.37 -1.68 -6.51
C LEU A 132 -11.37 -1.32 -5.39
N LYS A 133 -11.17 -0.18 -4.73
CA LYS A 133 -12.07 0.35 -3.71
C LYS A 133 -12.05 1.87 -3.71
N ASN A 134 -13.23 2.47 -3.61
CA ASN A 134 -13.43 3.86 -3.23
C ASN A 134 -14.64 3.92 -2.28
N ARG A 135 -14.38 4.12 -0.99
CA ARG A 135 -15.42 4.11 0.05
C ARG A 135 -16.43 5.25 -0.11
N TYR A 136 -16.01 6.42 -0.61
CA TYR A 136 -16.87 7.58 -0.73
C TYR A 136 -17.83 7.49 -1.92
N TYR A 137 -17.35 6.99 -3.06
CA TYR A 137 -18.15 6.85 -4.28
C TYR A 137 -18.97 5.55 -4.31
N GLY A 138 -18.58 4.52 -3.53
CA GLY A 138 -19.36 3.29 -3.36
C GLY A 138 -19.35 2.32 -4.54
N ARG A 139 -18.74 2.65 -5.67
CA ARG A 139 -18.65 1.78 -6.86
C ARG A 139 -17.25 1.19 -7.01
N ARG A 140 -17.17 -0.12 -7.27
CA ARG A 140 -15.95 -0.75 -7.78
C ARG A 140 -15.79 -0.36 -9.23
N VAL A 141 -14.62 0.12 -9.59
CA VAL A 141 -14.31 0.48 -10.96
C VAL A 141 -13.65 -0.73 -11.62
N GLU A 142 -14.44 -1.79 -11.83
CA GLU A 142 -13.98 -3.00 -12.51
C GLU A 142 -13.84 -2.75 -14.03
N SER A 143 -14.43 -1.67 -14.55
CA SER A 143 -14.49 -1.39 -15.99
C SER A 143 -13.52 -0.32 -16.50
N ASP A 144 -13.00 0.56 -15.63
CA ASP A 144 -12.19 1.69 -16.11
C ASP A 144 -10.72 1.28 -16.02
N GLN A 145 -10.19 0.82 -17.14
CA GLN A 145 -8.79 0.48 -17.28
C GLN A 145 -8.02 1.75 -17.62
N LEU A 146 -7.28 2.25 -16.64
CA LEU A 146 -6.42 3.41 -16.80
C LEU A 146 -5.00 2.92 -17.15
N GLU A 147 -4.57 3.07 -18.39
CA GLU A 147 -3.22 2.68 -18.77
C GLU A 147 -2.20 3.68 -18.23
N MET A 148 -1.08 3.17 -17.70
CA MET A 148 0.06 3.93 -17.24
C MET A 148 1.20 3.81 -18.26
N VAL A 149 1.40 4.86 -19.07
CA VAL A 149 2.47 4.93 -20.06
C VAL A 149 3.72 5.53 -19.42
N PHE A 150 4.83 4.80 -19.45
CA PHE A 150 6.11 5.27 -18.90
C PHE A 150 6.81 6.22 -19.87
N ASN A 151 7.18 7.40 -19.39
CA ASN A 151 8.02 8.34 -20.11
C ASN A 151 9.48 8.22 -19.64
N PRO A 152 10.40 7.72 -20.47
CA PRO A 152 11.81 7.55 -20.09
C PRO A 152 12.56 8.87 -19.94
N SER A 153 12.09 9.98 -20.53
CA SER A 153 12.77 11.28 -20.40
C SER A 153 12.49 11.93 -19.05
N THR A 154 11.36 11.63 -18.42
CA THR A 154 10.94 12.20 -17.13
C THR A 154 10.92 11.19 -15.99
N TYR A 155 11.15 9.91 -16.28
CA TYR A 155 11.02 8.80 -15.34
C TYR A 155 9.64 8.75 -14.64
N SER A 156 8.59 9.19 -15.33
CA SER A 156 7.23 9.27 -14.79
C SER A 156 6.23 8.43 -15.60
N HIS A 157 5.10 8.10 -14.98
CA HIS A 157 3.96 7.50 -15.67
C HIS A 157 2.91 8.57 -15.96
N THR A 158 2.37 8.56 -17.17
CA THR A 158 1.16 9.31 -17.52
C THR A 158 -0.01 8.35 -17.55
N VAL A 159 -1.12 8.74 -16.92
CA VAL A 159 -2.37 7.98 -16.97
C VAL A 159 -3.14 8.40 -18.22
N VAL A 160 -3.47 7.42 -19.06
CA VAL A 160 -4.30 7.61 -20.25
C VAL A 160 -5.53 6.73 -20.14
N GLU A 161 -6.69 7.26 -20.54
CA GLU A 161 -7.90 6.45 -20.67
C GLU A 161 -7.67 5.42 -21.78
N PHE A 162 -7.79 4.14 -21.43
CA PHE A 162 -7.69 3.10 -22.44
C PHE A 162 -9.03 3.03 -23.21
N PRO A 163 -9.04 3.25 -24.53
CA PRO A 163 -10.28 3.15 -25.29
C PRO A 163 -10.82 1.72 -25.20
N LYS A 164 -12.12 1.60 -24.92
CA LYS A 164 -12.86 0.33 -24.87
C LYS A 164 -12.84 -0.40 -26.21
#